data_AF-A0A6N8ZER2-F1
#
_entry.id   AF-A0A6N8ZER2-F1
#
_cell.length_a   1.000
_cell.length_b   1.000
_cell.length_c   1.000
_cell.angle_alpha   90.00
_cell.angle_beta   90.00
_cell.angle_gamma   90.00
#
_symmetry.space_group_name_H-M   'P 1'
#
loop_
_entity.id
_entity.type
_entity.pdbx_description
1 polymer ?
#
loop_
_entity_poly.entity_id
_entity_poly.type
_entity_poly.pdbx_seq_one_letter_code
_entity_poly.pdbx_strand_id
1 'polypeptide(L)'
;MKEYKGYLPTFEYDDAVQSYCGWVANTEPYPIATFVAKEVHQLQQEFELSVDIYLESCVEDGVDPLPPLPYASKQEDDALAVS
;
A
#
# COMPACT_ATOMS: atom_id res chain seq x y z
N MET A 1 -7.92 -9.42 -0.20
CA MET A 1 -7.75 -8.01 0.19
C MET A 1 -8.57 -7.15 -0.74
N LYS A 2 -9.11 -6.04 -0.24
CA LYS A 2 -9.90 -5.07 -1.00
C LYS A 2 -9.22 -3.69 -0.93
N GLU A 3 -9.45 -2.88 -1.95
CA GLU A 3 -9.13 -1.45 -1.92
C GLU A 3 -9.78 -0.78 -0.71
N TYR A 4 -9.10 0.21 -0.14
CA TYR A 4 -9.63 1.07 0.91
C TYR A 4 -9.27 2.52 0.63
N LYS A 5 -10.29 3.39 0.52
CA LYS A 5 -10.13 4.83 0.22
C LYS A 5 -9.28 5.12 -1.03
N GLY A 6 -9.36 4.28 -2.07
CA GLY A 6 -8.54 4.42 -3.27
C GLY A 6 -7.17 3.74 -3.20
N TYR A 7 -6.69 3.36 -2.00
CA TYR A 7 -5.40 2.71 -1.83
C TYR A 7 -5.51 1.20 -2.04
N LEU A 8 -4.51 0.64 -2.72
CA LEU A 8 -4.44 -0.77 -3.08
C LEU A 8 -3.38 -1.49 -2.24
N PRO A 9 -3.75 -2.56 -1.53
CA PRO A 9 -2.78 -3.36 -0.79
C PRO A 9 -2.06 -4.37 -1.69
N THR A 10 -0.79 -4.63 -1.39
CA THR A 10 -0.07 -5.84 -1.79
C THR A 10 0.63 -6.42 -0.57
N PHE A 11 0.95 -7.72 -0.58
CA PHE A 11 1.62 -8.37 0.54
C PHE A 11 2.33 -9.64 0.12
N GLU A 12 3.33 -10.03 0.90
CA GLU A 12 4.09 -11.26 0.77
C GLU A 12 4.22 -11.93 2.14
N TYR A 13 4.46 -13.24 2.17
CA TYR A 13 4.81 -13.94 3.41
C TYR A 13 6.33 -13.91 3.59
N ASP A 14 6.79 -13.40 4.73
CA ASP A 14 8.20 -13.38 5.09
C ASP A 14 8.48 -14.50 6.11
N ASP A 15 9.22 -15.51 5.69
CA ASP A 15 9.61 -16.67 6.51
C ASP A 15 10.52 -16.28 7.69
N ALA A 16 11.32 -15.21 7.57
CA ALA A 16 12.24 -14.79 8.63
C ALA A 16 11.51 -14.23 9.85
N VAL A 17 10.36 -13.59 9.62
CA VAL A 17 9.49 -13.03 10.68
C VAL A 17 8.17 -13.80 10.84
N GLN A 18 8.00 -14.88 10.07
CA GLN A 18 6.83 -15.77 10.05
C GLN A 18 5.50 -15.03 9.97
N SER A 19 5.44 -13.97 9.16
CA SER A 19 4.29 -13.07 9.07
C SER A 19 4.08 -12.62 7.64
N TYR A 20 2.85 -12.23 7.32
CA TYR A 20 2.53 -11.53 6.09
C TYR A 20 2.91 -10.06 6.24
N CYS A 21 3.78 -9.56 5.37
CA CYS A 21 4.23 -8.18 5.31
C CYS A 21 3.65 -7.52 4.06
N GLY A 22 2.93 -6.42 4.22
CA GLY A 22 2.25 -5.73 3.13
C GLY A 22 2.52 -4.24 3.09
N TRP A 23 2.20 -3.64 1.95
CA TRP A 23 2.38 -2.21 1.69
C TRP A 23 1.32 -1.68 0.70
N VAL A 24 1.20 -0.35 0.67
CA VAL A 24 0.36 0.36 -0.31
C VAL A 24 1.07 0.40 -1.66
N ALA A 25 0.45 -0.18 -2.70
CA ALA A 25 1.10 -0.46 -3.97
C ALA A 25 0.89 0.61 -5.05
N ASN A 26 -0.08 1.52 -4.88
CA ASN A 26 -0.46 2.51 -5.90
C ASN A 26 -0.18 3.95 -5.43
N THR A 27 0.98 4.15 -4.81
CA THR A 27 1.50 5.47 -4.48
C THR A 27 2.94 5.58 -4.95
N GLU A 28 3.31 6.71 -5.54
CA GLU A 28 4.66 6.97 -6.04
C GLU A 28 5.21 8.27 -5.45
N PRO A 29 6.52 8.36 -5.14
CA PRO A 29 7.57 7.39 -5.51
C PRO A 29 7.79 6.24 -4.50
N TYR A 30 7.05 6.20 -3.40
CA TYR A 30 7.18 5.18 -2.35
C TYR A 30 5.82 4.79 -1.75
N PRO A 31 5.71 3.60 -1.12
CA PRO A 31 4.53 3.24 -0.35
C PRO A 31 4.33 4.21 0.82
N ILE A 32 3.09 4.67 1.02
CA ILE A 32 2.73 5.55 2.14
C ILE A 32 2.67 4.84 3.50
N ALA A 33 2.45 3.52 3.48
CA ALA A 33 2.25 2.72 4.68
C ALA A 33 2.60 1.25 4.44
N THR A 34 2.99 0.58 5.52
CA THR A 34 3.24 -0.86 5.60
C THR A 34 2.39 -1.46 6.71
N PHE A 35 1.98 -2.71 6.56
CA PHE A 35 1.17 -3.44 7.53
C PHE A 35 1.69 -4.87 7.70
N VAL A 36 1.45 -5.48 8.86
CA VAL A 36 1.92 -6.84 9.17
C VAL A 36 0.80 -7.62 9.86
N ALA A 37 0.62 -8.88 9.46
CA ALA A 37 -0.34 -9.78 10.09
C ALA A 37 0.22 -11.20 10.18
N LYS A 38 -0.17 -11.95 11.22
CA LYS A 38 0.18 -13.37 11.34
C LYS A 38 -0.71 -14.26 10.49
N GLU A 39 -1.97 -13.86 10.32
CA GLU A 39 -2.96 -14.64 9.61
C GLU A 39 -3.62 -13.83 8.50
N VAL A 40 -3.99 -14.52 7.41
CA VAL A 40 -4.57 -13.89 6.21
C VAL A 40 -5.84 -13.09 6.53
N HIS A 41 -6.64 -13.57 7.49
CA HIS A 41 -7.90 -12.92 7.86
C HIS A 41 -7.71 -11.56 8.55
N GLN A 42 -6.53 -11.29 9.12
CA GLN A 42 -6.19 -10.04 9.80
C GLN A 42 -5.65 -8.97 8.85
N LEU A 43 -5.14 -9.37 7.66
CA LEU A 43 -4.48 -8.47 6.72
C LEU A 43 -5.33 -7.26 6.34
N GLN A 44 -6.64 -7.46 6.13
CA GLN A 44 -7.53 -6.37 5.74
C GLN A 44 -7.62 -5.31 6.83
N GLN A 45 -7.75 -5.72 8.09
CA GLN A 45 -7.84 -4.81 9.22
C GLN A 45 -6.52 -4.03 9.42
N GLU A 46 -5.39 -4.71 9.35
CA GLU A 46 -4.06 -4.08 9.51
C GLU A 46 -3.77 -3.09 8.37
N PHE A 47 -4.20 -3.42 7.15
CA PHE A 47 -4.11 -2.52 6.00
C PHE A 47 -4.97 -1.26 6.19
N GLU A 48 -6.25 -1.40 6.54
CA GLU A 48 -7.15 -0.27 6.74
C GLU A 48 -6.65 0.64 7.87
N LEU A 49 -6.20 0.05 8.98
CA LEU A 49 -5.62 0.78 10.10
C LEU A 49 -4.38 1.58 9.68
N SER A 50 -3.48 0.97 8.89
CA SER A 50 -2.25 1.62 8.46
C SER A 50 -2.51 2.80 7.51
N VAL A 51 -3.53 2.69 6.64
CA VAL A 51 -4.00 3.80 5.81
C VAL A 51 -4.61 4.92 6.65
N ASP A 52 -5.43 4.58 7.65
CA ASP A 52 -6.05 5.57 8.53
C ASP A 52 -5.03 6.35 9.35
N ILE A 53 -4.03 5.65 9.91
CA ILE A 53 -2.90 6.27 10.62
C ILE A 53 -2.15 7.24 9.71
N TYR A 54 -1.83 6.83 8.47
CA TYR A 54 -1.16 7.71 7.51
C TYR A 54 -1.96 8.99 7.24
N LEU A 55 -3.27 8.86 7.01
CA LEU A 55 -4.14 10.00 6.73
C LEU A 55 -4.30 10.92 7.95
N GLU A 56 -4.38 10.35 9.16
CA GLU A 56 -4.41 11.12 10.41
C GLU A 56 -3.11 11.91 10.59
N SER A 57 -1.95 11.28 10.41
CA SER A 57 -0.65 11.97 10.48
C SER A 57 -0.53 13.11 9.46
N CYS A 58 -1.07 12.95 8.24
CA CYS A 58 -1.10 14.04 7.27
C CYS A 58 -1.89 15.27 7.77
N VAL A 59 -3.02 15.03 8.44
CA VAL A 59 -3.83 16.10 9.05
C VAL A 59 -3.09 16.76 10.21
N GLU A 60 -2.44 15.97 11.08
CA GLU A 60 -1.66 16.47 12.21
C GLU A 60 -0.48 17.34 11.76
N ASP A 61 0.20 16.93 10.69
CA ASP A 61 1.36 17.63 10.13
C ASP A 61 0.96 18.81 9.22
N GLY A 62 -0.32 18.95 8.88
CA GLY A 62 -0.82 20.00 7.99
C GLY A 62 -0.35 19.84 6.54
N VAL A 63 -0.17 18.59 6.10
CA VAL A 63 0.27 18.25 4.74
C VAL A 63 -0.83 17.50 3.99
N ASP A 64 -0.85 17.66 2.67
CA ASP A 64 -1.77 16.89 1.83
C ASP A 64 -1.28 15.44 1.69
N PRO A 65 -2.15 14.43 1.85
CA PRO A 65 -1.78 13.04 1.60
C PRO A 65 -1.49 12.80 0.13
N LEU A 66 -0.57 11.86 -0.13
CA LEU A 66 -0.21 11.43 -1.47
C LEU A 66 -1.38 10.67 -2.10
N PRO A 67 -1.97 11.17 -3.19
CA PRO A 67 -3.17 10.56 -3.75
C PRO A 67 -2.87 9.18 -4.36
N PRO A 68 -3.80 8.22 -4.27
CA PRO A 68 -3.66 6.95 -4.93
C PRO A 68 -3.68 7.10 -6.46
N LEU A 69 -2.81 6.37 -7.14
CA LEU A 69 -2.76 6.31 -8.59
C LEU A 69 -3.83 5.35 -9.15
N PRO A 70 -4.51 5.72 -10.25
CA PRO A 70 -5.46 4.84 -10.91
C PRO A 70 -4.73 3.66 -11.57
N TYR A 71 -5.36 2.49 -11.59
CA TYR A 71 -4.80 1.22 -12.08
C TYR A 71 -4.20 1.28 -13.50
N ALA A 72 -4.64 2.22 -14.34
CA ALA A 72 -4.21 2.38 -15.73
C ALA A 72 -2.80 2.98 -15.90
N SER A 73 -2.16 3.47 -14.84
CA SER A 73 -0.86 4.16 -14.91
C SER A 73 0.37 3.24 -14.96
N LYS A 74 0.22 1.91 -14.91
CA LYS A 74 1.34 0.95 -14.89
C LYS A 74 1.61 0.19 -16.21
N GLN A 75 0.90 0.50 -17.30
CA GLN A 75 1.00 -0.30 -18.53
C GLN A 75 2.00 0.24 -19.57
N GLU A 76 2.56 1.45 -19.41
CA GLU A 76 3.29 2.13 -20.50
C GLU A 76 4.82 2.08 -20.41
N ASP A 77 5.43 1.75 -19.26
CA ASP A 77 6.90 1.82 -19.10
C ASP A 77 7.67 0.50 -19.39
N ASP A 78 7.01 -0.66 -19.45
CA ASP A 78 7.68 -1.94 -19.76
C ASP A 78 7.87 -2.17 -21.29
N ALA A 79 7.34 -1.30 -22.15
CA ALA A 79 7.40 -1.47 -23.60
C ALA A 79 8.67 -0.89 -24.27
N LEU A 80 9.52 -0.15 -23.56
CA LEU A 80 10.67 0.56 -24.16
C LEU A 80 12.05 -0.08 -23.92
N ALA A 81 12.14 -1.23 -23.23
CA ALA A 81 13.43 -1.88 -22.92
C ALA A 81 13.85 -2.99 -23.92
N VAL A 82 13.16 -3.14 -25.05
CA VAL A 82 13.54 -4.08 -26.12
C VAL A 82 13.48 -3.39 -27.49
N SER A 83 14.49 -2.58 -27.79
CA SER A 83 14.81 -2.15 -29.16
C SER A 83 16.30 -2.04 -29.36
#